data_AF-A0A6I4MEV9-F1
#
_entry.id   AF-A0A6I4MEV9-F1
#
_cell.length_a   1.000
_cell.length_b   1.000
_cell.length_c   1.000
_cell.angle_alpha   90.00
_cell.angle_beta   90.00
_cell.angle_gamma   90.00
#
_symmetry.space_group_name_H-M   'P 1'
#
loop_
_entity.id
_entity.type
_entity.pdbx_description
1 polymer ?
#
loop_
_entity_poly.entity_id
_entity_poly.type
_entity_poly.pdbx_seq_one_letter_code
_entity_poly.pdbx_strand_id
1 'polypeptide(L)'
;MRWPVTRPVMVAGFTLVGAGYGLTALASSTAGFTATILVWTLGEITAASVLQAVVADLAPPHLRGRYSGLNGMAWSGGFLLAPLGGTQLLGAGGPALLWLSCAGLALGAAAGQLALAPAIRRRRAAVIEATFSS
;
A
#
# COMPACT_ATOMS: atom_id res chain seq x y z
N MET A 1 -4.34 20.60 0.48
CA MET A 1 -3.98 19.49 -0.44
C MET A 1 -2.57 19.02 -0.11
N ARG A 2 -2.40 17.82 0.47
CA ARG A 2 -1.14 17.37 1.13
C ARG A 2 -0.40 16.30 0.33
N TRP A 3 -0.83 16.00 -0.89
CA TRP A 3 -0.27 14.97 -1.77
C TRP A 3 1.26 14.86 -1.87
N PRO A 4 2.04 15.95 -2.08
CA PRO A 4 3.50 15.83 -2.16
C PRO A 4 4.12 15.34 -0.85
N VAL A 5 3.45 15.56 0.28
CA VAL A 5 3.88 15.17 1.62
C VAL A 5 3.40 13.76 1.98
N THR A 6 2.22 13.35 1.53
CA THR A 6 1.66 12.02 1.86
C THR A 6 2.24 10.88 1.01
N ARG A 7 2.71 11.15 -0.21
CA ARG A 7 3.35 10.14 -1.06
C ARG A 7 4.61 9.51 -0.46
N PRO A 8 5.65 10.27 -0.03
CA PRO A 8 6.84 9.66 0.55
C PRO A 8 6.51 8.88 1.82
N VAL A 9 5.48 9.28 2.57
CA VAL A 9 4.97 8.55 3.73
C VAL A 9 4.40 7.19 3.32
N MET A 10 3.57 7.12 2.26
CA MET A 10 3.07 5.83 1.75
C MET A 10 4.20 4.93 1.25
N VAL A 11 5.16 5.48 0.51
CA VAL A 11 6.31 4.69 -0.01
C VAL A 11 7.14 4.15 1.15
N ALA A 12 7.46 4.98 2.14
CA ALA A 12 8.18 4.56 3.34
C ALA A 12 7.41 3.47 4.11
N GLY A 13 6.10 3.67 4.31
CA GLY A 13 5.22 2.70 4.96
C GLY A 13 5.23 1.34 4.27
N PHE A 14 4.93 1.28 2.97
CA PHE A 14 4.94 0.02 2.21
C PHE A 14 6.32 -0.62 2.12
N THR A 15 7.40 0.17 2.08
CA THR A 15 8.77 -0.36 2.10
C THR A 15 9.09 -1.01 3.44
N LEU A 16 8.69 -0.38 4.56
CA LEU A 16 8.84 -0.94 5.90
C LEU A 16 8.02 -2.23 6.07
N VAL A 17 6.79 -2.26 5.56
CA VAL A 17 5.96 -3.48 5.54
C VAL A 17 6.65 -4.59 4.75
N GLY A 18 7.12 -4.30 3.54
CA GLY A 18 7.82 -5.27 2.70
C GLY A 18 9.11 -5.80 3.34
N ALA A 19 9.90 -4.91 3.95
CA ALA A 19 11.10 -5.29 4.69
C ALA A 19 10.75 -6.17 5.89
N GLY A 20 9.73 -5.81 6.68
CA GLY A 20 9.26 -6.60 7.81
C GLY A 20 8.82 -8.00 7.39
N TYR A 21 8.00 -8.14 6.35
CA TYR A 21 7.61 -9.45 5.80
C TYR A 21 8.81 -10.26 5.28
N GLY A 22 9.77 -9.62 4.61
CA GLY A 22 10.99 -10.28 4.16
C GLY A 22 11.82 -10.82 5.32
N LEU A 23 11.94 -10.05 6.41
CA LEU A 23 12.60 -10.48 7.64
C LEU A 23 11.84 -11.63 8.32
N THR A 24 10.50 -11.65 8.27
CA THR A 24 9.68 -12.74 8.83
C THR A 24 10.02 -14.09 8.19
N ALA A 25 10.41 -14.11 6.90
CA ALA A 25 10.84 -15.34 6.23
C ALA A 25 12.13 -15.94 6.82
N LEU A 26 12.95 -15.11 7.47
CA LEU A 26 14.23 -15.52 8.09
C LEU A 26 14.12 -15.76 9.60
N ALA A 27 12.99 -15.39 10.21
CA ALA A 27 12.79 -15.51 11.64
C ALA A 27 12.53 -16.97 12.04
N SER A 28 13.22 -17.43 13.10
CA SER A 28 13.11 -18.79 13.62
C SER A 28 12.87 -18.84 15.14
N SER A 29 12.86 -17.69 15.81
CA SER A 29 12.63 -17.56 17.24
C SER A 29 11.45 -16.63 17.53
N THR A 30 10.79 -16.82 18.68
CA THR A 30 9.69 -15.95 19.13
C THR A 30 10.12 -14.49 19.18
N ALA A 31 11.31 -14.20 19.69
CA ALA A 31 11.86 -12.85 19.74
C ALA A 31 12.07 -12.27 18.32
N GLY A 32 12.55 -13.10 17.38
CA GLY A 32 12.68 -12.73 15.97
C GLY A 32 11.32 -12.36 15.36
N PHE A 33 10.31 -13.22 15.52
CA PHE A 33 8.95 -12.93 15.03
C PHE A 33 8.39 -11.64 15.64
N THR A 34 8.51 -11.45 16.96
CA THR A 34 8.08 -10.21 17.63
C THR A 34 8.74 -8.99 17.02
N ALA A 35 10.06 -9.01 16.80
CA ALA A 35 10.78 -7.90 16.19
C ALA A 35 10.25 -7.58 14.78
N THR A 36 10.04 -8.61 13.94
CA THR A 36 9.51 -8.40 12.59
C THR A 36 8.08 -7.84 12.60
N ILE A 37 7.23 -8.30 13.53
CA ILE A 37 5.87 -7.78 13.72
C ILE A 37 5.87 -6.30 14.06
N LEU A 38 6.76 -5.87 14.94
CA LEU A 38 6.89 -4.44 15.27
C LEU A 38 7.29 -3.62 14.03
N VAL A 39 8.17 -4.15 13.18
CA VAL A 39 8.61 -3.47 11.95
C VAL A 39 7.46 -3.31 10.94
N TRP A 40 6.78 -4.40 10.57
CA TRP A 40 5.71 -4.28 9.58
C TRP A 40 4.47 -3.56 10.13
N THR A 41 4.16 -3.71 11.42
CA THR A 41 3.10 -2.91 12.09
C THR A 41 3.39 -1.41 12.01
N LEU A 42 4.64 -0.98 12.25
CA LEU A 42 5.01 0.43 12.13
C LEU A 42 4.84 0.93 10.69
N GLY A 43 5.20 0.12 9.70
CA GLY A 43 4.97 0.41 8.29
C GLY A 43 3.49 0.56 7.96
N GLU A 44 2.64 -0.34 8.46
CA GLU A 44 1.18 -0.27 8.28
C GLU A 44 0.58 0.99 8.90
N ILE A 45 0.96 1.32 10.15
CA ILE A 45 0.52 2.55 10.82
C ILE A 45 0.92 3.78 10.01
N THR A 46 2.15 3.80 9.51
CA THR A 46 2.66 4.90 8.67
C THR A 46 1.81 5.07 7.42
N ALA A 47 1.52 3.99 6.68
CA ALA A 47 0.69 4.05 5.49
C ALA A 47 -0.78 4.41 5.82
N ALA A 48 -1.35 3.82 6.87
CA ALA A 48 -2.73 4.04 7.29
C ALA A 48 -3.01 5.50 7.70
N SER A 49 -2.02 6.17 8.29
CA SER A 49 -2.14 7.57 8.74
C SER A 49 -2.47 8.56 7.62
N VAL A 50 -2.11 8.24 6.37
CA VAL A 50 -2.30 9.13 5.21
C VAL A 50 -3.23 8.56 4.14
N LEU A 51 -3.58 7.27 4.22
CA LEU A 51 -4.34 6.57 3.16
C LEU A 51 -5.68 7.26 2.86
N GLN A 52 -6.48 7.55 3.90
CA GLN A 52 -7.79 8.16 3.70
C GLN A 52 -7.69 9.62 3.21
N ALA A 53 -6.67 10.35 3.66
CA ALA A 53 -6.39 11.69 3.15
C ALA A 53 -6.01 11.65 1.67
N VAL A 54 -5.25 10.65 1.25
CA VAL A 54 -4.88 10.39 -0.15
C VAL A 54 -6.11 10.09 -1.01
N VAL A 55 -7.00 9.19 -0.56
CA VAL A 55 -8.23 8.85 -1.28
C VAL A 55 -9.12 10.09 -1.42
N ALA A 56 -9.27 10.88 -0.36
CA ALA A 56 -10.05 12.12 -0.37
C ALA A 56 -9.44 13.22 -1.28
N ASP A 57 -8.11 13.39 -1.27
CA ASP A 57 -7.38 14.36 -2.11
C ASP A 57 -7.41 13.98 -3.61
N LEU A 58 -7.65 12.72 -3.95
CA LEU A 58 -7.81 12.25 -5.33
C LEU A 58 -9.25 12.36 -5.84
N ALA A 59 -10.23 12.37 -4.94
CA ALA A 59 -11.64 12.34 -5.30
C ALA A 59 -12.21 13.73 -5.62
N PRO A 60 -12.79 13.95 -6.82
CA PRO A 60 -13.61 15.13 -7.09
C PRO A 60 -14.76 15.28 -6.07
N PRO A 61 -15.20 16.50 -5.73
CA PRO A 61 -16.19 16.73 -4.68
C PRO A 61 -17.46 15.87 -4.81
N HIS A 62 -17.97 15.74 -6.04
CA HIS A 62 -19.19 14.96 -6.35
C HIS A 62 -18.97 13.45 -6.46
N LEU A 63 -17.71 12.95 -6.39
CA LEU A 63 -17.37 11.52 -6.51
C LEU A 63 -16.72 10.93 -5.25
N ARG A 64 -16.62 11.68 -4.14
CA ARG A 64 -15.98 11.22 -2.90
C ARG A 64 -16.53 9.88 -2.40
N GLY A 65 -17.86 9.70 -2.42
CA GLY A 65 -18.49 8.44 -2.04
C GLY A 65 -18.07 7.26 -2.92
N ARG A 66 -17.91 7.48 -4.24
CA ARG A 66 -17.45 6.43 -5.18
C ARG A 66 -16.00 6.06 -4.94
N TYR A 67 -15.13 7.03 -4.66
CA TYR A 67 -13.71 6.77 -4.35
C TYR A 67 -13.55 6.01 -3.02
N SER A 68 -14.27 6.40 -1.97
CA SER A 68 -14.27 5.66 -0.71
C SER A 68 -14.84 4.25 -0.86
N GLY A 69 -15.90 4.08 -1.66
CA GLY A 69 -16.46 2.77 -1.98
C GLY A 69 -15.46 1.88 -2.73
N LEU A 70 -14.73 2.43 -3.71
CA LEU A 70 -13.69 1.71 -4.43
C LEU A 70 -12.52 1.31 -3.52
N ASN A 71 -12.10 2.19 -2.62
CA ASN A 71 -11.10 1.86 -1.61
C ASN A 71 -11.58 0.71 -0.68
N GLY A 72 -12.85 0.74 -0.26
CA GLY A 72 -13.46 -0.36 0.50
C GLY A 72 -13.48 -1.68 -0.28
N MET A 73 -13.85 -1.64 -1.56
CA MET A 73 -13.82 -2.83 -2.44
C MET A 73 -12.41 -3.40 -2.58
N ALA A 74 -11.38 -2.55 -2.69
CA ALA A 74 -9.98 -3.00 -2.74
C ALA A 74 -9.58 -3.74 -1.45
N TRP A 75 -9.98 -3.22 -0.28
CA TRP A 75 -9.79 -3.89 1.01
C TRP A 75 -10.50 -5.24 1.08
N SER A 76 -11.78 -5.29 0.71
CA SER A 76 -12.55 -6.54 0.67
C SER A 76 -11.93 -7.57 -0.29
N GLY A 77 -11.46 -7.12 -1.45
CA GLY A 77 -10.72 -7.96 -2.40
C GLY A 77 -9.45 -8.54 -1.78
N GLY A 78 -8.69 -7.74 -1.03
CA GLY A 78 -7.53 -8.21 -0.28
C GLY A 78 -7.89 -9.29 0.74
N PHE A 79 -8.92 -9.07 1.56
CA PHE A 79 -9.39 -10.05 2.55
C PHE A 79 -9.89 -11.35 1.92
N LEU A 80 -10.47 -11.29 0.73
CA LEU A 80 -10.90 -12.48 0.00
C LEU A 80 -9.71 -13.25 -0.61
N LEU A 81 -8.79 -12.54 -1.25
CA LEU A 81 -7.66 -13.14 -1.97
C LEU A 81 -6.55 -13.63 -1.03
N ALA A 82 -6.36 -13.00 0.13
CA ALA A 82 -5.32 -13.35 1.08
C ALA A 82 -5.37 -14.83 1.54
N PRO A 83 -6.50 -15.37 2.05
CA PRO A 83 -6.56 -16.79 2.43
C PRO A 83 -6.48 -17.71 1.21
N LEU A 84 -7.10 -17.35 0.08
CA LEU A 84 -7.09 -18.17 -1.13
C LEU A 84 -5.69 -18.30 -1.73
N GLY A 85 -4.93 -17.22 -1.84
CA GLY A 85 -3.55 -17.25 -2.33
C GLY A 85 -2.55 -17.68 -1.27
N GLY A 86 -2.70 -17.20 -0.04
CA GLY A 86 -1.77 -17.44 1.06
C GLY A 86 -1.72 -18.91 1.49
N THR A 87 -2.86 -19.59 1.57
CA THR A 87 -2.89 -21.03 1.89
C THR A 87 -2.24 -21.87 0.81
N GLN A 88 -2.40 -21.52 -0.47
CA GLN A 88 -1.76 -22.21 -1.60
C GLN A 88 -0.24 -22.00 -1.60
N LEU A 89 0.23 -20.76 -1.38
CA LEU A 89 1.66 -20.46 -1.25
C LEU A 89 2.29 -21.20 -0.07
N LEU A 90 1.58 -21.25 1.07
CA LEU A 90 2.01 -21.99 2.25
C LEU A 90 2.11 -23.49 1.97
N GLY A 91 1.14 -24.07 1.26
CA GLY A 91 1.15 -25.48 0.88
C GLY A 91 2.24 -25.84 -0.15
N ALA A 92 2.53 -24.94 -1.10
CA ALA A 92 3.48 -25.21 -2.18
C ALA A 92 4.95 -25.02 -1.78
N GLY A 93 5.26 -24.02 -0.95
CA GLY A 93 6.65 -23.66 -0.62
C GLY A 93 6.87 -23.26 0.84
N GLY A 94 5.90 -23.55 1.70
CA GLY A 94 6.01 -23.29 3.13
C GLY A 94 5.99 -21.80 3.51
N PRO A 95 6.36 -21.49 4.76
CA PRO A 95 6.31 -20.11 5.29
C PRO A 95 7.21 -19.15 4.51
N ALA A 96 8.39 -19.59 4.07
CA ALA A 96 9.32 -18.72 3.36
C ALA A 96 8.73 -18.19 2.04
N LEU A 97 8.11 -19.06 1.23
CA LEU A 97 7.47 -18.65 -0.03
C LEU A 97 6.31 -17.68 0.22
N LEU A 98 5.49 -17.93 1.24
CA LEU A 98 4.40 -17.05 1.64
C LEU A 98 4.91 -15.65 2.00
N TRP A 99 5.84 -15.56 2.94
CA TRP A 99 6.35 -14.28 3.46
C TRP A 99 7.12 -13.48 2.40
N LEU A 100 7.92 -14.15 1.57
CA LEU A 100 8.62 -13.50 0.45
C LEU A 100 7.65 -13.00 -0.63
N SER A 101 6.54 -13.71 -0.88
CA SER A 101 5.50 -13.26 -1.79
C SER A 101 4.80 -12.00 -1.25
N CYS A 102 4.47 -11.98 0.05
CA CYS A 102 3.93 -10.79 0.72
C CYS A 102 4.91 -9.60 0.67
N ALA A 103 6.20 -9.85 0.91
CA ALA A 103 7.25 -8.85 0.78
C ALA A 103 7.32 -8.28 -0.64
N GLY A 104 7.30 -9.15 -1.66
CA GLY A 104 7.27 -8.76 -3.06
C GLY A 104 6.06 -7.91 -3.43
N LEU A 105 4.87 -8.26 -2.94
CA LEU A 105 3.64 -7.48 -3.15
C LEU A 105 3.72 -6.09 -2.50
N ALA A 106 4.22 -6.00 -1.25
CA ALA A 106 4.37 -4.73 -0.56
C ALA A 106 5.40 -3.80 -1.23
N LEU A 107 6.55 -4.34 -1.64
CA LEU A 107 7.56 -3.60 -2.39
C LEU A 107 7.06 -3.21 -3.79
N GLY A 108 6.29 -4.09 -4.43
CA GLY A 108 5.60 -3.79 -5.69
C GLY A 108 4.60 -2.64 -5.55
N ALA A 109 3.85 -2.59 -4.44
CA ALA A 109 2.97 -1.46 -4.13
C ALA A 109 3.77 -0.15 -3.93
N ALA A 110 4.90 -0.20 -3.20
CA ALA A 110 5.79 0.95 -3.04
C ALA A 110 6.33 1.44 -4.40
N ALA A 111 6.78 0.53 -5.26
CA ALA A 111 7.22 0.86 -6.62
C ALA A 111 6.08 1.43 -7.48
N GLY A 112 4.86 0.89 -7.36
CA GLY A 112 3.66 1.42 -8.01
C GLY A 112 3.34 2.85 -7.59
N GLN A 113 3.44 3.16 -6.29
CA GLN A 113 3.31 4.54 -5.77
C GLN A 113 4.39 5.47 -6.34
N LEU A 114 5.59 4.95 -6.61
CA LEU A 114 6.63 5.72 -7.27
C LEU A 114 6.30 5.97 -8.74
N ALA A 115 5.88 4.94 -9.46
CA ALA A 115 5.58 4.97 -10.89
C ALA A 115 4.33 5.78 -11.26
N LEU A 116 3.32 5.85 -10.39
CA LEU A 116 2.08 6.60 -10.64
C LEU A 116 2.24 8.13 -10.54
N ALA A 117 3.32 8.60 -9.93
CA ALA A 117 3.45 10.03 -9.63
C ALA A 117 3.60 10.97 -10.83
N PRO A 118 4.34 10.63 -11.90
CA PRO A 118 4.37 11.45 -13.11
C PRO A 118 2.98 11.55 -13.74
N ALA A 119 2.23 10.46 -13.77
CA ALA A 119 0.89 10.42 -14.35
C ALA A 119 -0.11 11.27 -13.55
N ILE A 120 -0.08 11.18 -12.22
CA ILE A 120 -0.94 12.00 -11.34
C ILE A 120 -0.57 13.49 -11.46
N ARG A 121 0.72 13.82 -11.54
CA ARG A 121 1.18 15.21 -11.79
C ARG A 121 0.68 15.75 -13.13
N ARG A 122 0.82 14.98 -14.22
CA ARG A 122 0.37 15.37 -15.56
C ARG A 122 -1.15 15.62 -15.61
N ARG A 123 -1.96 14.71 -15.06
CA ARG A 123 -3.41 14.88 -15.00
C ARG A 123 -3.83 16.13 -14.23
N ARG A 124 -3.13 16.44 -13.13
CA ARG A 124 -3.41 17.64 -12.35
C ARG A 124 -3.06 18.93 -13.10
N ALA A 125 -1.92 18.97 -13.78
CA ALA A 125 -1.53 20.12 -14.60
C ALA A 125 -2.60 20.44 -15.66
N ALA A 126 -3.10 19.41 -16.36
CA ALA A 126 -4.14 19.56 -17.38
C ALA A 126 -5.47 20.10 -16.82
N VAL A 127 -5.89 19.66 -15.62
CA VAL A 127 -7.12 20.17 -14.97
C VAL A 127 -6.99 21.63 -14.56
N ILE A 128 -5.81 22.02 -14.06
CA ILE A 128 -5.52 23.40 -13.67
C ILE A 128 -5.54 24.31 -14.91
N GLU A 129 -4.85 23.91 -15.97
CA GLU A 129 -4.79 24.66 -17.23
C GLU A 129 -6.19 24.89 -17.83
N ALA A 130 -7.03 23.84 -17.86
CA ALA A 130 -8.41 23.94 -18.34
C ALA A 130 -9.30 24.89 -17.52
N THR A 131 -9.00 25.07 -16.22
CA THR A 131 -9.76 25.98 -15.34
C THR A 131 -9.38 27.45 -15.56
N PHE A 132 -8.16 27.73 -16.03
CA PHE A 132 -7.68 29.11 -16.27
C PHE A 132 -7.88 29.59 -17.71
N SER A 133 -8.23 28.69 -18.64
CA SER A 133 -8.55 29.02 -20.04
C SER A 133 -10.03 29.33 -20.30
N SER A 134 -10.88 29.26 -19.27
CA SER A 134 -12.34 29.50 -19.31
C SER A 134 -12.72 30.71 -18.48
#